data_AF-A0A841A8U8-F1
#
_entry.id   AF-A0A841A8U8-F1
#
_cell.length_a   1.000
_cell.length_b   1.000
_cell.length_c   1.000
_cell.angle_alpha   90.00
_cell.angle_beta   90.00
_cell.angle_gamma   90.00
#
_symmetry.space_group_name_H-M   'P 1'
#
loop_
_entity.id
_entity.type
_entity.pdbx_description
1 polymer ?
#
loop_
_entity_poly.entity_id
_entity_poly.type
_entity_poly.pdbx_seq_one_letter_code
_entity_poly.pdbx_strand_id
1 'polypeptide(L)'
;MRDERQEIREREQVLSDYGTWRLAVDPDAPVVDEVRTLETLLRLKAERLDSPEVGLWTEDLARELVTEVVPRTVVQLREQVMDMVPALRHFFHYLHESGRWDEDGMPAESAPSMLHELEFAALEAADDPTRRSYSTNILGHGLALGVDLEDEDALADYMHWVNSLPDGERIALSDTGRLPAPSTPFDPASARAQREVEAAEDQDPAWPWFLPPLEDDGAPLGELTGPQDVRPYAQCALVERAGIVLDFVGDGRRATATGALGRDDTAALCSLLDLEPGARSLWDRPELAGVWVTLLDGGWLELIGSTVRAATGPVPAVSREADPEDFVEFGHAVITAALLGREARDPEDGGFRGMPDTAAALLVACGQGGLEFPPRRDGPGTSIAVPHDPLTGDPDGAAMGRMFRVLHDLEDLQHCGLLEEANGVYRGSSAVTLALVGLLRRDG
;
A
#
# COMPACT_ATOMS: atom_id res chain seq x y z
N MET A 1 -12.59 -31.05 13.43
CA MET A 1 -12.51 -29.62 13.73
C MET A 1 -12.86 -29.43 15.19
N ARG A 2 -11.85 -29.41 16.06
CA ARG A 2 -11.99 -28.78 17.37
C ARG A 2 -12.31 -27.30 17.12
N ASP A 3 -13.08 -26.71 18.02
CA ASP A 3 -13.43 -25.28 17.96
C ASP A 3 -12.16 -24.47 18.27
N GLU A 4 -11.72 -23.58 17.38
CA GLU A 4 -10.52 -22.74 17.54
C GLU A 4 -10.52 -22.01 18.91
N ARG A 5 -11.71 -21.65 19.41
CA ARG A 5 -11.89 -21.07 20.75
C ARG A 5 -11.57 -22.02 21.90
N GLN A 6 -11.69 -23.33 21.68
CA GLN A 6 -11.31 -24.34 22.67
C GLN A 6 -9.79 -24.49 22.74
N GLU A 7 -9.11 -24.45 21.60
CA GLU A 7 -7.64 -24.55 21.52
C GLU A 7 -6.96 -23.34 22.15
N ILE A 8 -7.49 -22.13 21.91
CA ILE A 8 -7.00 -20.89 22.56
C ILE A 8 -7.14 -21.00 24.09
N ARG A 9 -8.31 -21.43 24.58
CA ARG A 9 -8.56 -21.60 26.02
C ARG A 9 -7.68 -22.66 26.67
N GLU A 10 -7.41 -23.75 25.95
CA GLU A 10 -6.50 -24.79 26.43
C GLU A 10 -5.07 -24.26 26.55
N ARG A 11 -4.58 -23.52 25.55
CA ARG A 11 -3.27 -22.88 25.59
C ARG A 11 -3.14 -21.89 26.75
N GLU A 12 -4.11 -21.01 26.94
CA GLU A 12 -4.13 -20.04 28.05
C GLU A 12 -4.10 -20.74 29.42
N GLN A 13 -4.90 -21.81 29.58
CA GLN A 13 -4.92 -22.58 30.82
C GLN A 13 -3.57 -23.25 31.10
N VAL A 14 -2.96 -23.89 30.08
CA VAL A 14 -1.68 -24.58 30.24
C VAL A 14 -0.55 -23.60 30.58
N LEU A 15 -0.54 -22.41 29.97
CA LEU A 15 0.46 -21.37 30.27
C LEU A 15 0.28 -20.79 31.68
N SER A 16 -0.96 -20.65 32.15
CA SER A 16 -1.26 -20.22 33.53
C SER A 16 -0.82 -21.28 34.56
N ASP A 17 -1.10 -22.56 34.28
CA ASP A 17 -0.66 -23.69 35.10
C ASP A 17 0.88 -23.78 35.13
N TYR A 18 1.53 -23.61 33.97
CA TYR A 18 2.99 -23.57 33.83
C TYR A 18 3.60 -22.46 34.70
N GLY A 19 3.06 -21.24 34.62
CA GLY A 19 3.59 -20.13 35.40
C GLY A 19 3.50 -20.37 36.92
N THR A 20 2.40 -20.97 37.38
CA THR A 20 2.23 -21.36 38.78
C THR A 20 3.23 -22.44 39.19
N TRP A 21 3.42 -23.46 38.34
CA TRP A 21 4.40 -24.51 38.58
C TRP A 21 5.84 -23.97 38.61
N ARG A 22 6.19 -23.08 37.69
CA ARG A 22 7.54 -22.51 37.58
C ARG A 22 7.92 -21.72 38.83
N LEU A 23 7.00 -20.92 39.37
CA LEU A 23 7.19 -20.18 40.64
C LEU A 23 7.27 -21.10 41.87
N ALA A 24 6.62 -22.26 41.84
CA ALA A 24 6.70 -23.24 42.91
C ALA A 24 8.08 -23.93 42.94
N VAL A 25 8.67 -24.17 41.76
CA VAL A 25 10.02 -24.73 41.62
C VAL A 25 11.10 -23.70 41.94
N ASP A 26 10.90 -22.45 41.54
CA ASP A 26 11.86 -21.35 41.67
C ASP A 26 11.12 -20.01 41.84
N PRO A 27 11.08 -19.46 43.06
CA PRO A 27 10.37 -18.22 43.34
C PRO A 27 10.90 -16.99 42.60
N ASP A 28 12.16 -17.01 42.16
CA ASP A 28 12.83 -15.88 41.50
C ASP A 28 12.86 -16.04 39.97
N ALA A 29 12.14 -17.03 39.42
CA ALA A 29 12.09 -17.28 37.98
C ALA A 29 11.46 -16.12 37.19
N PRO A 30 11.96 -15.81 35.98
CA PRO A 30 11.40 -14.78 35.09
C PRO A 30 10.14 -15.27 34.38
N VAL A 31 9.14 -15.71 35.14
CA VAL A 31 7.95 -16.43 34.64
C VAL A 31 7.16 -15.60 33.64
N VAL A 32 7.10 -14.28 33.81
CA VAL A 32 6.38 -13.38 32.89
C VAL A 32 6.99 -13.44 31.49
N ASP A 33 8.32 -13.36 31.39
CA ASP A 33 9.02 -13.41 30.10
C ASP A 33 9.01 -14.80 29.48
N GLU A 34 9.17 -15.85 30.29
CA GLU A 34 9.06 -17.23 29.82
C GLU A 34 7.65 -17.52 29.27
N VAL A 35 6.59 -17.12 29.98
CA VAL A 35 5.19 -17.32 29.54
C VAL A 35 4.93 -16.57 28.25
N ARG A 36 5.37 -15.31 28.12
CA ARG A 36 5.21 -14.52 26.89
C ARG A 36 5.93 -15.17 25.70
N THR A 37 7.13 -15.68 25.93
CA THR A 37 7.90 -16.42 24.92
C THR A 37 7.17 -17.68 24.49
N LEU A 38 6.72 -18.50 25.45
CA LEU A 38 6.01 -19.75 25.19
C LEU A 38 4.65 -19.52 24.51
N GLU A 39 3.93 -18.47 24.88
CA GLU A 39 2.69 -18.07 24.22
C GLU A 39 2.92 -17.81 22.74
N THR A 40 3.95 -17.04 22.41
CA THR A 40 4.34 -16.74 21.03
C THR A 40 4.69 -18.01 20.26
N LEU A 41 5.50 -18.90 20.87
CA LEU A 41 5.90 -20.16 20.24
C LEU A 41 4.71 -21.10 19.99
N LEU A 42 3.83 -21.27 20.97
CA LEU A 42 2.65 -22.13 20.84
C LEU A 42 1.66 -21.58 19.83
N ARG A 43 1.49 -20.24 19.78
CA ARG A 43 0.68 -19.59 18.74
C ARG A 43 1.25 -19.86 17.35
N LEU A 44 2.56 -19.65 17.15
CA LEU A 44 3.21 -19.90 15.85
C LEU A 44 3.18 -21.37 15.44
N LYS A 45 3.37 -22.29 16.39
CA LYS A 45 3.23 -23.74 16.14
C LYS A 45 1.82 -24.09 15.65
N ALA A 46 0.78 -23.53 16.26
CA ALA A 46 -0.60 -23.74 15.82
C ALA A 46 -0.87 -23.13 14.44
N GLU A 47 -0.52 -21.85 14.24
CA GLU A 47 -0.90 -21.08 13.06
C GLU A 47 -0.03 -21.37 11.82
N ARG A 48 1.26 -21.70 12.02
CA ARG A 48 2.23 -21.86 10.92
C ARG A 48 2.61 -23.30 10.63
N LEU A 49 2.49 -24.18 11.61
CA LEU A 49 2.85 -25.61 11.49
C LEU A 49 1.65 -26.55 11.63
N ASP A 50 0.43 -26.02 11.70
CA ASP A 50 -0.84 -26.78 11.80
C ASP A 50 -0.81 -27.81 12.95
N SER A 51 -0.18 -27.44 14.07
CA SER A 51 -0.04 -28.31 15.25
C SER A 51 -0.54 -27.60 16.52
N PRO A 52 -1.87 -27.46 16.69
CA PRO A 52 -2.47 -26.72 17.80
C PRO A 52 -2.34 -27.41 19.16
N GLU A 53 -2.06 -28.71 19.21
CA GLU A 53 -1.93 -29.45 20.47
C GLU A 53 -0.71 -28.99 21.27
N VAL A 54 -0.93 -28.53 22.49
CA VAL A 54 0.12 -27.97 23.35
C VAL A 54 1.18 -29.00 23.72
N GLY A 55 0.79 -30.26 23.88
CA GLY A 55 1.65 -31.38 24.27
C GLY A 55 2.36 -32.11 23.12
N LEU A 56 1.94 -31.88 21.87
CA LEU A 56 2.46 -32.59 20.70
C LEU A 56 3.73 -31.94 20.20
N TRP A 57 4.88 -32.54 20.49
CA TRP A 57 6.18 -32.06 20.04
C TRP A 57 6.96 -33.19 19.38
N THR A 58 7.46 -32.94 18.18
CA THR A 58 8.45 -33.78 17.50
C THR A 58 9.75 -32.98 17.36
N GLU A 59 10.85 -33.67 17.05
CA GLU A 59 12.10 -32.99 16.74
C GLU A 59 11.95 -32.04 15.54
N ASP A 60 11.27 -32.50 14.48
CA ASP A 60 11.06 -31.71 13.27
C ASP A 60 10.23 -30.44 13.57
N LEU A 61 9.14 -30.57 14.35
CA LEU A 61 8.32 -29.43 14.74
C LEU A 61 9.10 -28.41 15.57
N ALA A 62 9.86 -28.88 16.57
CA ALA A 62 10.65 -28.00 17.41
C ALA A 62 11.72 -27.27 16.58
N ARG A 63 12.47 -28.02 15.75
CA ARG A 63 13.52 -27.49 14.88
C ARG A 63 12.95 -26.46 13.90
N GLU A 64 11.92 -26.82 13.14
CA GLU A 64 11.30 -25.92 12.16
C GLU A 64 10.75 -24.64 12.83
N LEU A 65 10.11 -24.77 13.99
CA LEU A 65 9.60 -23.62 14.73
C LEU A 65 10.72 -22.63 15.07
N VAL A 66 11.80 -23.08 15.71
CA VAL A 66 12.85 -22.17 16.20
C VAL A 66 13.87 -21.75 15.14
N THR A 67 14.09 -22.53 14.08
CA THR A 67 15.10 -22.21 13.05
C THR A 67 14.54 -21.65 11.75
N GLU A 68 13.23 -21.75 11.50
CA GLU A 68 12.60 -21.26 10.27
C GLU A 68 11.42 -20.33 10.55
N VAL A 69 10.44 -20.74 11.36
CA VAL A 69 9.21 -19.97 11.56
C VAL A 69 9.46 -18.71 12.38
N VAL A 70 10.13 -18.86 13.52
CA VAL A 70 10.40 -17.76 14.45
C VAL A 70 11.26 -16.68 13.78
N PRO A 71 12.41 -16.97 13.14
CA PRO A 71 13.22 -15.95 12.45
C PRO A 71 12.47 -15.19 11.34
N ARG A 72 11.46 -15.82 10.70
CA ARG A 72 10.65 -15.18 9.66
C ARG A 72 9.53 -14.29 10.19
N THR A 73 9.03 -14.60 11.39
CA THR A 73 7.74 -14.07 11.86
C THR A 73 7.88 -13.16 13.07
N VAL A 74 8.93 -13.32 13.86
CA VAL A 74 9.13 -12.59 15.12
C VAL A 74 10.38 -11.73 15.02
N VAL A 75 10.22 -10.43 15.30
CA VAL A 75 11.35 -9.53 15.47
C VAL A 75 11.76 -9.60 16.94
N GLN A 76 12.97 -10.07 17.22
CA GLN A 76 13.46 -10.23 18.59
C GLN A 76 14.96 -9.97 18.68
N LEU A 77 15.39 -9.48 19.83
CA LEU A 77 16.80 -9.27 20.15
C LEU A 77 17.51 -10.61 20.33
N ARG A 78 18.82 -10.62 20.07
CA ARG A 78 19.65 -11.81 20.25
C ARG A 78 19.51 -12.43 21.65
N GLU A 79 19.42 -11.59 22.68
CA GLU A 79 19.26 -12.02 24.07
C GLU A 79 17.96 -12.81 24.27
N GLN A 80 16.86 -12.39 23.63
CA GLN A 80 15.57 -13.10 23.70
C GLN A 80 15.63 -14.48 23.01
N VAL A 81 16.42 -14.61 21.93
CA VAL A 81 16.67 -15.91 21.28
C VAL A 81 17.44 -16.84 22.23
N MET A 82 18.37 -16.31 23.02
CA MET A 82 19.13 -17.10 24.00
C MET A 82 18.23 -17.67 25.10
N ASP A 83 17.17 -16.96 25.48
CA ASP A 83 16.23 -17.38 26.52
C ASP A 83 15.14 -18.34 26.03
N MET A 84 14.92 -18.39 24.71
CA MET A 84 13.87 -19.19 24.07
C MET A 84 14.02 -20.70 24.31
N VAL A 85 15.22 -21.25 24.10
CA VAL A 85 15.49 -22.69 24.27
C VAL A 85 15.45 -23.11 25.75
N PRO A 86 16.02 -22.34 26.71
CA PRO A 86 15.79 -22.53 28.13
C PRO A 86 14.31 -22.56 28.51
N ALA A 87 13.49 -21.61 28.03
CA ALA A 87 12.05 -21.59 28.29
C ALA A 87 11.34 -22.85 27.77
N LEU A 88 11.67 -23.30 26.54
CA LEU A 88 11.16 -24.57 26.01
C LEU A 88 11.58 -25.78 26.85
N ARG A 89 12.81 -25.79 27.38
CA ARG A 89 13.30 -26.87 28.26
C ARG A 89 12.49 -26.96 29.54
N HIS A 90 12.21 -25.84 30.19
CA HIS A 90 11.37 -25.78 31.38
C HIS A 90 9.92 -26.20 31.06
N PHE A 91 9.39 -25.72 29.95
CA PHE A 91 8.05 -26.06 29.50
C PHE A 91 7.88 -27.56 29.19
N PHE A 92 8.85 -28.16 28.50
CA PHE A 92 8.83 -29.60 28.20
C PHE A 92 8.92 -30.45 29.46
N HIS A 93 9.72 -30.02 30.44
CA HIS A 93 9.78 -30.67 31.74
C HIS A 93 8.41 -30.63 32.43
N TYR A 94 7.77 -29.47 32.45
CA TYR A 94 6.41 -29.29 32.99
C TYR A 94 5.38 -30.18 32.29
N LEU A 95 5.38 -30.22 30.96
CA LEU A 95 4.44 -31.05 30.18
C LEU A 95 4.61 -32.53 30.52
N HIS A 96 5.85 -33.00 30.68
CA HIS A 96 6.13 -34.37 31.07
C HIS A 96 5.68 -34.66 32.50
N GLU A 97 6.03 -33.81 33.47
CA GLU A 97 5.69 -34.01 34.89
C GLU A 97 4.17 -33.96 35.13
N SER A 98 3.46 -33.08 34.41
CA SER A 98 2.01 -32.94 34.51
C SER A 98 1.22 -33.98 33.72
N GLY A 99 1.89 -34.88 32.99
CA GLY A 99 1.24 -35.88 32.12
C GLY A 99 0.51 -35.27 30.92
N ARG A 100 0.90 -34.06 30.50
CA ARG A 100 0.34 -33.34 29.35
C ARG A 100 1.19 -33.51 28.08
N TRP A 101 2.29 -34.26 28.15
CA TRP A 101 3.09 -34.64 26.99
C TRP A 101 2.30 -35.64 26.12
N ASP A 102 2.19 -35.38 24.83
CA ASP A 102 1.41 -36.23 23.93
C ASP A 102 2.15 -37.53 23.58
N GLU A 103 1.43 -38.65 23.51
CA GLU A 103 2.00 -39.96 23.20
C GLU A 103 2.43 -40.09 21.73
N ASP A 104 1.80 -39.33 20.83
CA ASP A 104 2.15 -39.30 19.40
C ASP A 104 3.37 -38.41 19.10
N GLY A 105 3.91 -37.73 20.12
CA GLY A 105 5.13 -36.92 20.04
C GLY A 105 6.43 -37.72 20.12
N MET A 106 7.56 -37.01 20.16
CA MET A 106 8.84 -37.62 20.49
C MET A 106 8.86 -38.10 21.95
N PRO A 107 9.69 -39.09 22.31
CA PRO A 107 9.88 -39.46 23.72
C PRO A 107 10.36 -38.27 24.54
N ALA A 108 9.69 -37.98 25.67
CA ALA A 108 10.05 -36.85 26.54
C ALA A 108 11.52 -36.89 27.02
N GLU A 109 12.06 -38.10 27.19
CA GLU A 109 13.47 -38.32 27.57
C GLU A 109 14.47 -37.86 26.48
N SER A 110 14.06 -37.81 25.22
CA SER A 110 14.88 -37.36 24.10
C SER A 110 14.93 -35.83 23.96
N ALA A 111 13.95 -35.13 24.52
CA ALA A 111 13.77 -33.70 24.33
C ALA A 111 14.94 -32.83 24.86
N PRO A 112 15.58 -33.13 26.02
CA PRO A 112 16.72 -32.36 26.51
C PRO A 112 17.92 -32.36 25.56
N SER A 113 18.21 -33.50 24.92
CA SER A 113 19.33 -33.61 23.97
C SER A 113 19.05 -32.81 22.70
N MET A 114 17.84 -32.93 22.16
CA MET A 114 17.40 -32.18 20.99
C MET A 114 17.44 -30.66 21.24
N LEU A 115 16.92 -30.20 22.38
CA LEU A 115 16.96 -28.78 22.74
C LEU A 115 18.39 -28.26 22.91
N HIS A 116 19.32 -29.08 23.41
CA HIS A 116 20.73 -28.68 23.51
C HIS A 116 21.35 -28.42 22.13
N GLU A 117 21.02 -29.24 21.12
CA GLU A 117 21.47 -29.03 19.74
C GLU A 117 20.83 -27.78 19.10
N LEU A 118 19.57 -27.49 19.45
CA LEU A 118 18.86 -26.31 18.94
C LEU A 118 19.34 -24.98 19.52
N GLU A 119 19.98 -24.97 20.69
CA GLU A 119 20.44 -23.73 21.34
C GLU A 119 21.35 -22.89 20.42
N PHE A 120 22.31 -23.54 19.75
CA PHE A 120 23.19 -22.88 18.80
C PHE A 120 22.51 -22.66 17.43
N ALA A 121 21.74 -23.63 16.95
CA ALA A 121 21.06 -23.54 15.67
C ALA A 121 20.02 -22.40 15.62
N ALA A 122 19.33 -22.15 16.74
CA ALA A 122 18.39 -21.03 16.87
C ALA A 122 19.10 -19.68 16.79
N LEU A 123 20.29 -19.55 17.39
CA LEU A 123 21.11 -18.34 17.30
C LEU A 123 21.66 -18.12 15.89
N GLU A 124 22.17 -19.17 15.23
CA GLU A 124 22.62 -19.09 13.84
C GLU A 124 21.47 -18.69 12.91
N ALA A 125 20.30 -19.31 13.08
CA ALA A 125 19.12 -19.00 12.29
C ALA A 125 18.62 -17.57 12.54
N ALA A 126 18.69 -17.11 13.79
CA ALA A 126 18.37 -15.73 14.11
C ALA A 126 19.36 -14.77 13.45
N ASP A 127 20.67 -15.05 13.42
CA ASP A 127 21.68 -14.16 12.83
C ASP A 127 21.72 -14.16 11.28
N ASP A 128 21.12 -15.16 10.65
CA ASP A 128 21.07 -15.33 9.20
C ASP A 128 19.97 -14.46 8.57
N PRO A 129 20.31 -13.37 7.87
CA PRO A 129 19.31 -12.48 7.30
C PRO A 129 18.51 -13.11 6.16
N THR A 130 19.01 -14.18 5.54
CA THR A 130 18.28 -14.89 4.46
C THR A 130 17.11 -15.72 4.99
N ARG A 131 17.09 -15.96 6.31
CA ARG A 131 15.99 -16.65 7.00
C ARG A 131 14.95 -15.69 7.57
N ARG A 132 15.15 -14.38 7.44
CA ARG A 132 14.21 -13.35 7.90
C ARG A 132 13.39 -12.83 6.74
N SER A 133 12.20 -12.31 7.03
CA SER A 133 11.41 -11.58 6.02
C SER A 133 11.99 -10.17 5.79
N TYR A 134 11.62 -9.54 4.67
CA TYR A 134 11.92 -8.14 4.36
C TYR A 134 11.63 -7.22 5.57
N SER A 135 10.41 -7.31 6.11
CA SER A 135 9.96 -6.49 7.23
C SER A 135 10.72 -6.82 8.51
N THR A 136 11.03 -8.09 8.76
CA THR A 136 11.80 -8.52 9.94
C THR A 136 13.23 -8.01 9.90
N ASN A 137 13.85 -7.92 8.72
CA ASN A 137 15.19 -7.35 8.56
C ASN A 137 15.22 -5.85 8.90
N ILE A 138 14.23 -5.09 8.41
CA ILE A 138 14.12 -3.66 8.70
C ILE A 138 13.85 -3.42 10.19
N LEU A 139 12.83 -4.07 10.75
CA LEU A 139 12.47 -3.89 12.16
C LEU A 139 13.56 -4.39 13.11
N GLY A 140 14.24 -5.49 12.76
CA GLY A 140 15.36 -6.02 13.53
C GLY A 140 16.55 -5.06 13.56
N HIS A 141 16.78 -4.33 12.48
CA HIS A 141 17.77 -3.26 12.46
C HIS A 141 17.35 -2.06 13.33
N GLY A 142 16.07 -1.67 13.29
CA GLY A 142 15.52 -0.65 14.19
C GLY A 142 15.76 -0.98 15.66
N LEU A 143 15.43 -2.21 16.09
CA LEU A 143 15.72 -2.69 17.45
C LEU A 143 17.21 -2.63 17.80
N ALA A 144 18.10 -3.00 16.88
CA ALA A 144 19.54 -2.93 17.11
C ALA A 144 20.06 -1.50 17.30
N LEU A 145 19.34 -0.50 16.77
CA LEU A 145 19.59 0.92 17.00
C LEU A 145 18.90 1.47 18.26
N GLY A 146 18.14 0.63 18.99
CA GLY A 146 17.40 1.03 20.18
C GLY A 146 16.05 1.68 19.91
N VAL A 147 15.48 1.50 18.72
CA VAL A 147 14.09 1.91 18.43
C VAL A 147 13.15 1.00 19.21
N ASP A 148 12.28 1.60 20.00
CA ASP A 148 11.18 0.89 20.65
C ASP A 148 10.07 0.66 19.61
N LEU A 149 9.82 -0.60 19.25
CA LEU A 149 8.80 -0.96 18.27
C LEU A 149 7.38 -0.86 18.84
N GLU A 150 7.23 -0.74 20.16
CA GLU A 150 5.92 -0.53 20.82
C GLU A 150 5.55 0.96 20.90
N ASP A 151 6.52 1.86 20.72
CA ASP A 151 6.30 3.31 20.60
C ASP A 151 5.98 3.66 19.14
N GLU A 152 4.72 3.98 18.86
CA GLU A 152 4.23 4.33 17.53
C GLU A 152 5.01 5.50 16.91
N ASP A 153 5.41 6.50 17.70
CA ASP A 153 6.17 7.65 17.20
C ASP A 153 7.61 7.24 16.88
N ALA A 154 8.25 6.46 17.75
CA ALA A 154 9.62 6.00 17.51
C ALA A 154 9.70 5.09 16.27
N LEU A 155 8.70 4.22 16.09
CA LEU A 155 8.57 3.39 14.91
C LEU A 155 8.31 4.23 13.66
N ALA A 156 7.42 5.21 13.72
CA ALA A 156 7.12 6.10 12.60
C ALA A 156 8.35 6.93 12.17
N ASP A 157 9.09 7.48 13.14
CA ASP A 157 10.34 8.22 12.89
C ASP A 157 11.38 7.32 12.21
N TYR A 158 11.50 6.06 12.66
CA TYR A 158 12.40 5.08 12.04
C TYR A 158 11.96 4.69 10.62
N MET A 159 10.68 4.42 10.40
CA MET A 159 10.16 4.04 9.08
C MET A 159 10.28 5.20 8.08
N HIS A 160 10.05 6.44 8.52
CA HIS A 160 10.28 7.63 7.71
C HIS A 160 11.74 7.74 7.27
N TRP A 161 12.70 7.52 8.19
CA TRP A 161 14.12 7.47 7.84
C TRP A 161 14.45 6.34 6.86
N VAL A 162 13.92 5.12 7.04
CA VAL A 162 14.15 4.01 6.09
C VAL A 162 13.66 4.35 4.69
N ASN A 163 12.52 5.04 4.59
CA ASN A 163 11.94 5.44 3.31
C ASN A 163 12.72 6.58 2.63
N SER A 164 13.41 7.43 3.40
CA SER A 164 14.25 8.50 2.85
C SER A 164 15.64 8.02 2.38
N LEU A 165 16.02 6.77 2.67
CA LEU A 165 17.27 6.19 2.18
C LEU A 165 17.26 5.99 0.65
N PRO A 166 18.42 6.09 -0.03
CA PRO A 166 18.55 5.71 -1.43
C PRO A 166 18.14 4.25 -1.68
N ASP A 167 17.59 3.95 -2.85
CA ASP A 167 17.05 2.61 -3.17
C ASP A 167 18.04 1.47 -2.91
N GLY A 168 19.32 1.66 -3.26
CA GLY A 168 20.36 0.65 -3.01
C GLY A 168 20.60 0.35 -1.53
N GLU A 169 20.48 1.37 -0.67
CA GLU A 169 20.61 1.22 0.79
C GLU A 169 19.37 0.58 1.39
N ARG A 170 18.18 0.94 0.89
CA ARG A 170 16.91 0.33 1.30
C ARG A 170 16.88 -1.16 0.98
N ILE A 171 17.31 -1.54 -0.24
CA ILE A 171 17.43 -2.93 -0.67
C ILE A 171 18.44 -3.66 0.23
N ALA A 172 19.64 -3.10 0.42
CA ALA A 172 20.67 -3.73 1.25
C ALA A 172 20.20 -3.94 2.70
N LEU A 173 19.53 -2.95 3.29
CA LEU A 173 18.95 -3.05 4.62
C LEU A 173 17.88 -4.15 4.67
N SER A 174 17.00 -4.20 3.67
CA SER A 174 15.94 -5.20 3.64
C SER A 174 16.40 -6.63 3.37
N ASP A 175 17.47 -6.81 2.59
CA ASP A 175 18.03 -8.13 2.27
C ASP A 175 18.90 -8.67 3.40
N THR A 176 19.63 -7.77 4.09
CA THR A 176 20.69 -8.18 5.01
C THR A 176 20.40 -7.84 6.48
N GLY A 177 19.39 -7.00 6.76
CA GLY A 177 19.13 -6.46 8.09
C GLY A 177 20.28 -5.62 8.66
N ARG A 178 21.21 -5.16 7.80
CA ARG A 178 22.45 -4.48 8.20
C ARG A 178 22.73 -3.30 7.29
N LEU A 179 23.00 -2.14 7.88
CA LEU A 179 23.44 -0.96 7.17
C LEU A 179 24.52 -0.22 8.00
N PRO A 180 25.80 -0.64 7.91
CA PRO A 180 26.84 -0.16 8.82
C PRO A 180 27.30 1.27 8.54
N ALA A 181 27.09 1.78 7.32
CA ALA A 181 27.48 3.12 6.90
C ALA A 181 26.41 3.71 5.97
N PRO A 182 25.22 4.07 6.51
CA PRO A 182 24.17 4.71 5.72
C PRO A 182 24.64 6.08 5.23
N SER A 183 24.13 6.53 4.08
CA SER A 183 24.40 7.90 3.58
C SER A 183 23.95 8.97 4.58
N THR A 184 22.85 8.69 5.27
CA THR A 184 22.28 9.52 6.33
C THR A 184 22.07 8.66 7.57
N PRO A 185 22.83 8.85 8.66
CA PRO A 185 22.62 8.11 9.90
C PRO A 185 21.22 8.33 10.48
N PHE A 186 20.65 7.30 11.10
CA PHE A 186 19.39 7.44 11.82
C PHE A 186 19.61 8.31 13.07
N ASP A 187 18.88 9.42 13.14
CA ASP A 187 18.74 10.27 14.33
C ASP A 187 17.24 10.50 14.58
N PRO A 188 16.67 9.97 15.68
CA PRO A 188 15.24 10.08 15.96
C PRO A 188 14.74 11.53 15.98
N ALA A 189 15.53 12.46 16.53
CA ALA A 189 15.12 13.85 16.63
C ALA A 189 15.05 14.53 15.25
N SER A 190 16.02 14.28 14.39
CA SER A 190 16.03 14.79 13.01
C SER A 190 14.92 14.15 12.16
N ALA A 191 14.71 12.84 12.28
CA ALA A 191 13.65 12.13 11.56
C ALA A 191 12.25 12.63 11.97
N ARG A 192 12.03 12.85 13.28
CA ARG A 192 10.81 13.45 13.79
C ARG A 192 10.59 14.86 13.26
N ALA A 193 11.62 15.70 13.31
CA ALA A 193 11.53 17.07 12.81
C ALA A 193 11.22 17.10 11.30
N GLN A 194 11.81 16.21 10.49
CA GLN A 194 11.51 16.08 9.06
C GLN A 194 10.06 15.64 8.83
N ARG A 195 9.62 14.60 9.53
CA ARG A 195 8.22 14.13 9.48
C ARG A 195 7.23 15.22 9.89
N GLU A 196 7.54 15.98 10.93
CA GLU A 196 6.71 17.11 11.39
C GLU A 196 6.70 18.26 10.38
N VAL A 197 7.83 18.54 9.71
CA VAL A 197 7.90 19.55 8.63
C VAL A 197 7.08 19.10 7.42
N GLU A 198 7.24 17.86 6.95
CA GLU A 198 6.44 17.32 5.84
C GLU A 198 4.95 17.30 6.18
N ALA A 199 4.60 16.85 7.39
CA ALA A 199 3.22 16.86 7.86
C ALA A 199 2.66 18.28 8.03
N ALA A 200 3.51 19.27 8.34
CA ALA A 200 3.12 20.69 8.42
C ALA A 200 3.01 21.34 7.03
N GLU A 201 3.85 20.96 6.07
CA GLU A 201 3.72 21.34 4.66
C GLU A 201 2.44 20.78 4.04
N ASP A 202 2.00 19.60 4.48
CA ASP A 202 0.70 19.03 4.14
C ASP A 202 -0.49 19.75 4.82
N GLN A 203 -0.26 20.51 5.90
CA GLN A 203 -1.31 21.16 6.71
C GLN A 203 -1.60 22.62 6.38
N ASP A 204 -0.79 23.30 5.56
CA ASP A 204 -1.06 24.67 5.11
C ASP A 204 -0.89 24.77 3.58
N PRO A 205 -1.97 24.67 2.78
CA PRO A 205 -1.86 24.68 1.33
C PRO A 205 -1.71 26.13 0.88
N ALA A 206 -0.53 26.71 1.14
CA ALA A 206 -0.06 27.83 0.36
C ALA A 206 -0.18 27.41 -1.11
N TRP A 207 -0.91 28.22 -1.89
CA TRP A 207 -1.20 27.96 -3.29
C TRP A 207 0.07 27.46 -4.02
N PRO A 208 0.02 26.33 -4.75
CA PRO A 208 1.24 25.69 -5.24
C PRO A 208 2.07 26.64 -6.10
N TRP A 209 3.36 26.79 -5.79
CA TRP A 209 4.24 27.79 -6.42
C TRP A 209 4.38 27.62 -7.95
N PHE A 210 4.16 26.40 -8.45
CA PHE A 210 4.22 26.04 -9.86
C PHE A 210 2.90 26.27 -10.62
N LEU A 211 1.84 26.70 -9.92
CA LEU A 211 0.57 27.08 -10.54
C LEU A 211 0.51 28.60 -10.74
N PRO A 212 -0.20 29.08 -11.78
CA PRO A 212 -0.46 30.51 -11.92
C PRO A 212 -1.22 31.02 -10.69
N PRO A 213 -1.02 32.29 -10.30
CA PRO A 213 -1.73 32.87 -9.16
C PRO A 213 -3.24 32.76 -9.38
N LEU A 214 -3.98 32.45 -8.31
CA LEU A 214 -5.43 32.43 -8.36
C LEU A 214 -5.95 33.84 -8.70
N GLU A 215 -6.49 34.02 -9.89
CA GLU A 215 -7.25 35.23 -10.24
C GLU A 215 -8.61 35.15 -9.54
N ASP A 216 -8.67 35.57 -8.28
CA ASP A 216 -9.94 35.72 -7.56
C ASP A 216 -10.63 37.01 -8.02
N ASP A 217 -11.56 36.89 -8.98
CA ASP A 217 -12.42 37.99 -9.39
C ASP A 217 -13.62 38.19 -8.44
N GLY A 218 -13.71 37.39 -7.35
CA GLY A 218 -14.78 37.43 -6.36
C GLY A 218 -16.14 37.01 -6.91
N ALA A 219 -16.20 36.51 -8.15
CA ALA A 219 -17.43 35.93 -8.67
C ALA A 219 -17.64 34.59 -7.95
N PRO A 220 -18.80 34.36 -7.29
CA PRO A 220 -19.12 33.00 -6.88
C PRO A 220 -19.02 32.12 -8.13
N LEU A 221 -18.42 30.93 -8.00
CA LEU A 221 -18.57 29.86 -9.00
C LEU A 221 -20.07 29.86 -9.33
N GLY A 222 -20.42 30.40 -10.51
CA GLY A 222 -21.81 30.69 -10.84
C GLY A 222 -22.64 29.45 -10.61
N GLU A 223 -23.94 29.58 -10.32
CA GLU A 223 -24.84 28.43 -10.17
C GLU A 223 -24.44 27.40 -11.21
N LEU A 224 -23.79 26.32 -10.75
CA LEU A 224 -23.32 25.24 -11.58
C LEU A 224 -24.61 24.62 -12.07
N THR A 225 -25.14 25.14 -13.19
CA THR A 225 -26.32 24.59 -13.83
C THR A 225 -26.01 23.12 -14.00
N GLY A 226 -26.87 22.26 -13.45
CA GLY A 226 -26.63 20.83 -13.39
C GLY A 226 -26.26 20.26 -14.76
N PRO A 227 -25.82 18.99 -14.80
CA PRO A 227 -25.30 18.38 -16.01
C PRO A 227 -26.39 18.29 -17.09
N GLN A 228 -26.55 19.36 -17.88
CA GLN A 228 -27.60 19.51 -18.91
C GLN A 228 -26.99 19.78 -20.28
N ASP A 229 -25.76 20.28 -20.36
CA ASP A 229 -25.05 20.41 -21.63
C ASP A 229 -24.35 19.09 -21.97
N VAL A 230 -24.72 18.50 -23.09
CA VAL A 230 -24.16 17.24 -23.60
C VAL A 230 -22.72 17.40 -24.09
N ARG A 231 -22.34 18.60 -24.55
CA ARG A 231 -21.06 18.82 -25.26
C ARG A 231 -19.82 18.47 -24.42
N PRO A 232 -19.68 18.89 -23.15
CA PRO A 232 -18.50 18.60 -22.34
C PRO A 232 -18.29 17.10 -22.08
N TYR A 233 -19.37 16.32 -22.03
CA TYR A 233 -19.34 14.86 -21.87
C TYR A 233 -19.03 14.16 -23.18
N ALA A 234 -19.66 14.62 -24.27
CA ALA A 234 -19.44 14.07 -25.62
C ALA A 234 -18.04 14.33 -26.18
N GLN A 235 -17.32 15.32 -25.64
CA GLN A 235 -15.93 15.62 -25.99
C GLN A 235 -14.92 14.94 -25.07
N CYS A 236 -15.37 14.29 -23.99
CA CYS A 236 -14.49 13.62 -23.05
C CYS A 236 -14.14 12.20 -23.56
N ALA A 237 -12.88 12.00 -23.95
CA ALA A 237 -12.41 10.72 -24.47
C ALA A 237 -12.60 9.57 -23.47
N LEU A 238 -12.51 9.82 -22.15
CA LEU A 238 -12.83 8.83 -21.12
C LEU A 238 -14.26 8.28 -21.29
N VAL A 239 -15.25 9.16 -21.45
CA VAL A 239 -16.68 8.81 -21.55
C VAL A 239 -16.95 8.04 -22.84
N GLU A 240 -16.38 8.48 -23.96
CA GLU A 240 -16.50 7.78 -25.24
C GLU A 240 -15.89 6.37 -25.17
N ARG A 241 -14.66 6.27 -24.66
CA ARG A 241 -13.95 4.98 -24.51
C ARG A 241 -14.70 4.05 -23.56
N ALA A 242 -15.26 4.57 -22.47
CA ALA A 242 -16.06 3.82 -21.53
C ALA A 242 -17.25 3.12 -22.20
N GLY A 243 -18.03 3.86 -23.01
CA GLY A 243 -19.12 3.28 -23.80
C GLY A 243 -18.65 2.17 -24.74
N ILE A 244 -17.56 2.41 -25.49
CA ILE A 244 -17.00 1.44 -26.44
C ILE A 244 -16.50 0.17 -25.72
N VAL A 245 -15.87 0.32 -24.56
CA VAL A 245 -15.39 -0.83 -23.75
C VAL A 245 -16.57 -1.66 -23.26
N LEU A 246 -17.63 -1.03 -22.75
CA LEU A 246 -18.82 -1.73 -22.27
C LEU A 246 -19.52 -2.50 -23.40
N ASP A 247 -19.70 -1.86 -24.56
CA ASP A 247 -20.25 -2.50 -25.75
C ASP A 247 -19.38 -3.67 -26.24
N PHE A 248 -18.05 -3.51 -26.19
CA PHE A 248 -17.12 -4.54 -26.61
C PHE A 248 -17.14 -5.76 -25.67
N VAL A 249 -17.23 -5.53 -24.37
CA VAL A 249 -17.30 -6.60 -23.36
C VAL A 249 -18.66 -7.31 -23.42
N GLY A 250 -19.76 -6.57 -23.52
CA GLY A 250 -21.12 -7.11 -23.64
C GLY A 250 -21.44 -8.15 -22.57
N ASP A 251 -22.03 -9.27 -23.00
CA ASP A 251 -22.48 -10.36 -22.12
C ASP A 251 -21.33 -11.13 -21.43
N GLY A 252 -20.09 -10.98 -21.88
CA GLY A 252 -18.95 -11.63 -21.25
C GLY A 252 -17.74 -11.85 -22.18
N ARG A 253 -16.55 -11.51 -21.67
CA ARG A 253 -15.24 -11.80 -22.27
C ARG A 253 -14.37 -12.55 -21.29
N ARG A 254 -13.38 -13.28 -21.80
CA ARG A 254 -12.43 -13.99 -20.95
C ARG A 254 -11.39 -13.01 -20.40
N ALA A 255 -11.25 -12.98 -19.09
CA ALA A 255 -10.19 -12.27 -18.39
C ALA A 255 -8.96 -13.18 -18.20
N THR A 256 -7.80 -12.55 -18.14
CA THR A 256 -6.52 -13.15 -17.76
C THR A 256 -6.38 -13.21 -16.23
N ALA A 257 -5.29 -13.81 -15.73
CA ALA A 257 -5.02 -13.90 -14.30
C ALA A 257 -4.87 -12.53 -13.62
N THR A 258 -4.54 -11.47 -14.39
CA THR A 258 -4.43 -10.10 -13.88
C THR A 258 -5.75 -9.33 -13.98
N GLY A 259 -6.87 -10.00 -14.31
CA GLY A 259 -8.19 -9.36 -14.44
C GLY A 259 -8.40 -8.53 -15.72
N ALA A 260 -7.39 -8.42 -16.59
CA ALA A 260 -7.49 -7.76 -17.89
C ALA A 260 -7.97 -8.69 -19.01
N LEU A 261 -8.41 -8.10 -20.14
CA LEU A 261 -8.68 -8.82 -21.38
C LEU A 261 -7.44 -9.57 -21.90
N GLY A 262 -7.68 -10.65 -22.64
CA GLY A 262 -6.63 -11.36 -23.37
C GLY A 262 -5.97 -10.48 -24.44
N ARG A 263 -4.81 -10.92 -24.96
CA ARG A 263 -4.05 -10.16 -25.96
C ARG A 263 -4.85 -9.86 -27.24
N ASP A 264 -5.58 -10.86 -27.75
CA ASP A 264 -6.35 -10.71 -28.98
C ASP A 264 -7.52 -9.73 -28.80
N ASP A 265 -8.23 -9.84 -27.67
CA ASP A 265 -9.31 -8.91 -27.31
C ASP A 265 -8.77 -7.49 -27.06
N THR A 266 -7.60 -7.36 -26.42
CA THR A 266 -6.92 -6.07 -26.23
C THR A 266 -6.55 -5.44 -27.57
N ALA A 267 -5.98 -6.22 -28.50
CA ALA A 267 -5.63 -5.73 -29.82
C ALA A 267 -6.88 -5.30 -30.63
N ALA A 268 -7.96 -6.06 -30.53
CA ALA A 268 -9.24 -5.69 -31.14
C ALA A 268 -9.80 -4.38 -30.55
N LEU A 269 -9.74 -4.22 -29.22
CA LEU A 269 -10.19 -3.01 -28.56
C LEU A 269 -9.33 -1.79 -28.92
N CYS A 270 -8.01 -1.93 -29.00
CA CYS A 270 -7.12 -0.87 -29.51
C CYS A 270 -7.52 -0.44 -30.92
N SER A 271 -7.83 -1.41 -31.80
CA SER A 271 -8.27 -1.10 -33.17
C SER A 271 -9.63 -0.38 -33.21
N LEU A 272 -10.54 -0.68 -32.29
CA LEU A 272 -11.83 0.00 -32.20
C LEU A 272 -11.70 1.45 -31.75
N LEU A 273 -10.70 1.73 -30.91
CA LEU A 273 -10.43 3.06 -30.35
C LEU A 273 -9.40 3.87 -31.15
N ASP A 274 -8.96 3.36 -32.31
CA ASP A 274 -7.91 3.95 -33.14
C ASP A 274 -6.60 4.22 -32.36
N LEU A 275 -6.27 3.32 -31.42
CA LEU A 275 -5.04 3.39 -30.63
C LEU A 275 -3.90 2.64 -31.34
N GLU A 276 -2.67 3.06 -31.06
CA GLU A 276 -1.49 2.43 -31.66
C GLU A 276 -1.46 0.90 -31.40
N PRO A 277 -1.12 0.09 -32.41
CA PRO A 277 -0.97 -1.35 -32.23
C PRO A 277 0.29 -1.70 -31.42
N GLY A 278 0.36 -2.92 -30.89
CA GLY A 278 1.59 -3.47 -30.29
C GLY A 278 1.61 -3.65 -28.76
N ALA A 279 0.50 -3.38 -28.07
CA ALA A 279 0.36 -3.68 -26.64
C ALA A 279 0.47 -5.19 -26.38
N ARG A 280 1.24 -5.62 -25.38
CA ARG A 280 1.33 -7.05 -25.02
C ARG A 280 0.22 -7.45 -24.04
N SER A 281 -0.32 -6.47 -23.33
CA SER A 281 -1.40 -6.53 -22.33
C SER A 281 -2.21 -5.23 -22.35
N LEU A 282 -3.46 -5.26 -21.87
CA LEU A 282 -4.28 -4.06 -21.65
C LEU A 282 -3.57 -3.03 -20.77
N TRP A 283 -2.82 -3.51 -19.77
CA TRP A 283 -2.03 -2.68 -18.85
C TRP A 283 -0.86 -1.94 -19.51
N ASP A 284 -0.41 -2.35 -20.70
CA ASP A 284 0.62 -1.61 -21.45
C ASP A 284 0.02 -0.35 -22.14
N ARG A 285 -1.29 -0.11 -22.05
CA ARG A 285 -2.01 1.02 -22.65
C ARG A 285 -2.72 1.84 -21.58
N PRO A 286 -2.10 2.93 -21.08
CA PRO A 286 -2.71 3.83 -20.08
C PRO A 286 -4.11 4.31 -20.46
N GLU A 287 -4.36 4.52 -21.76
CA GLU A 287 -5.65 4.94 -22.33
C GLU A 287 -6.77 3.92 -22.11
N LEU A 288 -6.40 2.63 -22.03
CA LEU A 288 -7.32 1.52 -21.75
C LEU A 288 -7.32 1.14 -20.28
N ALA A 289 -6.16 1.10 -19.64
CA ALA A 289 -6.01 0.72 -18.24
C ALA A 289 -6.83 1.65 -17.32
N GLY A 290 -6.75 2.97 -17.54
CA GLY A 290 -7.52 3.93 -16.75
C GLY A 290 -9.03 3.76 -16.92
N VAL A 291 -9.51 3.57 -18.15
CA VAL A 291 -10.93 3.33 -18.46
C VAL A 291 -11.39 2.01 -17.81
N TRP A 292 -10.61 0.94 -17.97
CA TRP A 292 -10.92 -0.39 -17.44
C TRP A 292 -11.07 -0.38 -15.92
N VAL A 293 -10.13 0.24 -15.21
CA VAL A 293 -10.16 0.38 -13.76
C VAL A 293 -11.35 1.23 -13.33
N THR A 294 -11.59 2.37 -13.99
CA THR A 294 -12.76 3.23 -13.69
C THR A 294 -14.08 2.47 -13.82
N LEU A 295 -14.21 1.63 -14.85
CA LEU A 295 -15.43 0.85 -15.05
C LEU A 295 -15.58 -0.29 -14.04
N LEU A 296 -14.49 -0.91 -13.59
CA LEU A 296 -14.50 -1.90 -12.50
C LEU A 296 -14.87 -1.24 -11.17
N ASP A 297 -14.19 -0.16 -10.80
CA ASP A 297 -14.41 0.57 -9.55
C ASP A 297 -15.84 1.14 -9.49
N GLY A 298 -16.34 1.63 -10.62
CA GLY A 298 -17.70 2.14 -10.76
C GLY A 298 -18.77 1.07 -10.92
N GLY A 299 -18.42 -0.21 -10.99
CA GLY A 299 -19.38 -1.33 -11.07
C GLY A 299 -20.08 -1.49 -12.43
N TRP A 300 -19.54 -0.91 -13.50
CA TRP A 300 -20.00 -1.15 -14.88
C TRP A 300 -19.34 -2.37 -15.51
N LEU A 301 -18.21 -2.81 -14.98
CA LEU A 301 -17.61 -4.11 -15.27
C LEU A 301 -17.62 -4.97 -14.02
N GLU A 302 -17.97 -6.25 -14.19
CA GLU A 302 -17.89 -7.24 -13.12
C GLU A 302 -16.99 -8.40 -13.54
N LEU A 303 -16.01 -8.72 -12.69
CA LEU A 303 -15.15 -9.89 -12.86
C LEU A 303 -15.66 -11.04 -12.00
N ILE A 304 -16.19 -12.10 -12.64
CA ILE A 304 -16.64 -13.32 -11.98
C ILE A 304 -15.76 -14.48 -12.44
N GLY A 305 -14.86 -14.92 -11.57
CA GLY A 305 -13.86 -15.92 -11.90
C GLY A 305 -12.92 -15.43 -13.00
N SER A 306 -12.98 -16.04 -14.19
CA SER A 306 -12.16 -15.66 -15.35
C SER A 306 -12.98 -15.01 -16.48
N THR A 307 -14.18 -14.53 -16.17
CA THR A 307 -15.06 -13.85 -17.12
C THR A 307 -15.37 -12.46 -16.62
N VAL A 308 -15.14 -11.46 -17.46
CA VAL A 308 -15.55 -10.07 -17.24
C VAL A 308 -16.78 -9.79 -18.08
N ARG A 309 -17.81 -9.18 -17.50
CA ARG A 309 -19.06 -8.84 -18.19
C ARG A 309 -19.41 -7.38 -17.94
N ALA A 310 -20.13 -6.78 -18.89
CA ALA A 310 -20.74 -5.49 -18.66
C ALA A 310 -21.90 -5.64 -17.66
N ALA A 311 -21.99 -4.71 -16.73
CA ALA A 311 -23.06 -4.55 -15.77
C ALA A 311 -23.69 -3.17 -15.96
N THR A 312 -24.88 -2.97 -15.39
CA THR A 312 -25.59 -1.68 -15.51
C THR A 312 -24.84 -0.55 -14.81
N GLY A 313 -24.07 -0.84 -13.76
CA GLY A 313 -23.48 0.16 -12.88
C GLY A 313 -24.54 1.00 -12.16
N PRO A 314 -24.13 2.09 -11.48
CA PRO A 314 -25.04 3.00 -10.79
C PRO A 314 -25.92 3.79 -11.74
N VAL A 315 -25.41 4.09 -12.94
CA VAL A 315 -26.13 4.77 -14.02
C VAL A 315 -25.94 3.97 -15.32
N PRO A 316 -27.02 3.55 -16.02
CA PRO A 316 -26.89 2.76 -17.24
C PRO A 316 -26.04 3.46 -18.31
N ALA A 317 -25.20 2.69 -19.01
CA ALA A 317 -24.52 3.19 -20.20
C ALA A 317 -25.52 3.38 -21.34
N VAL A 318 -25.68 4.62 -21.80
CA VAL A 318 -26.56 5.00 -22.92
C VAL A 318 -25.76 5.83 -23.91
N SER A 319 -25.99 5.66 -25.22
CA SER A 319 -25.32 6.48 -26.23
C SER A 319 -26.01 7.84 -26.38
N ARG A 320 -25.25 8.87 -26.75
CA ARG A 320 -25.78 10.22 -26.99
C ARG A 320 -26.88 10.26 -28.06
N GLU A 321 -26.84 9.36 -29.05
CA GLU A 321 -27.86 9.29 -30.10
C GLU A 321 -29.17 8.65 -29.62
N ALA A 322 -29.09 7.78 -28.60
CA ALA A 322 -30.25 7.09 -28.04
C ALA A 322 -30.98 7.97 -27.04
N ASP A 323 -30.26 8.52 -26.05
CA ASP A 323 -30.81 9.44 -25.06
C ASP A 323 -29.72 10.44 -24.59
N PRO A 324 -29.79 11.72 -24.99
CA PRO A 324 -28.81 12.72 -24.60
C PRO A 324 -28.81 13.05 -23.10
N GLU A 325 -29.95 12.93 -22.40
CA GLU A 325 -30.03 13.25 -20.97
C GLU A 325 -29.38 12.13 -20.15
N ASP A 326 -29.75 10.88 -20.41
CA ASP A 326 -29.15 9.71 -19.73
C ASP A 326 -27.65 9.56 -20.08
N PHE A 327 -27.23 9.92 -21.30
CA PHE A 327 -25.81 9.96 -21.67
C PHE A 327 -25.02 10.94 -20.79
N VAL A 328 -25.61 12.09 -20.47
CA VAL A 328 -24.96 13.09 -19.61
C VAL A 328 -24.84 12.59 -18.17
N GLU A 329 -25.88 11.93 -17.65
CA GLU A 329 -25.82 11.31 -16.33
C GLU A 329 -24.75 10.21 -16.28
N PHE A 330 -24.70 9.34 -17.29
CA PHE A 330 -23.66 8.31 -17.44
C PHE A 330 -22.26 8.93 -17.50
N GLY A 331 -22.06 9.93 -18.37
CA GLY A 331 -20.77 10.61 -18.52
C GLY A 331 -20.31 11.28 -17.22
N HIS A 332 -21.22 11.91 -16.49
CA HIS A 332 -20.92 12.51 -15.19
C HIS A 332 -20.55 11.47 -14.14
N ALA A 333 -21.28 10.35 -14.10
CA ALA A 333 -20.97 9.24 -13.19
C ALA A 333 -19.60 8.63 -13.49
N VAL A 334 -19.24 8.43 -14.77
CA VAL A 334 -17.94 7.88 -15.18
C VAL A 334 -16.79 8.81 -14.80
N ILE A 335 -16.91 10.12 -15.08
CA ILE A 335 -15.87 11.10 -14.71
C ILE A 335 -15.71 11.16 -13.18
N THR A 336 -16.83 11.16 -12.46
CA THR A 336 -16.83 11.19 -10.98
C THR A 336 -16.20 9.93 -10.41
N ALA A 337 -16.53 8.74 -10.94
CA ALA A 337 -15.91 7.48 -10.54
C ALA A 337 -14.41 7.45 -10.83
N ALA A 338 -13.96 8.04 -11.94
CA ALA A 338 -12.55 8.10 -12.27
C ALA A 338 -11.74 8.96 -11.29
N LEU A 339 -12.29 10.10 -10.85
CA LEU A 339 -11.63 10.96 -9.86
C LEU A 339 -11.68 10.33 -8.45
N LEU A 340 -12.85 9.89 -7.99
CA LEU A 340 -13.01 9.27 -6.67
C LEU A 340 -12.24 7.96 -6.55
N GLY A 341 -12.23 7.14 -7.60
CA GLY A 341 -11.50 5.87 -7.61
C GLY A 341 -10.00 6.08 -7.55
N ARG A 342 -9.47 7.18 -8.10
CA ARG A 342 -8.04 7.53 -7.96
C ARG A 342 -7.72 8.13 -6.59
N GLU A 343 -8.61 8.93 -6.03
CA GLU A 343 -8.44 9.44 -4.66
C GLU A 343 -8.48 8.32 -3.61
N ALA A 344 -9.33 7.32 -3.79
CA ALA A 344 -9.49 6.22 -2.84
C ALA A 344 -8.39 5.14 -2.92
N ARG A 345 -7.53 5.17 -3.95
CA ARG A 345 -6.46 4.18 -4.16
C ARG A 345 -5.12 4.72 -3.68
N ASP A 346 -4.25 3.80 -3.27
CA ASP A 346 -2.85 4.13 -3.01
C ASP A 346 -2.14 4.53 -4.32
N PRO A 347 -1.11 5.40 -4.27
CA PRO A 347 -0.34 5.81 -5.45
C PRO A 347 0.27 4.65 -6.27
N GLU A 348 0.65 3.56 -5.58
CA GLU A 348 1.21 2.36 -6.21
C GLU A 348 0.17 1.60 -7.04
N ASP A 349 -1.10 1.69 -6.66
CA ASP A 349 -2.24 1.10 -7.35
C ASP A 349 -2.91 2.07 -8.34
N GLY A 350 -2.22 3.16 -8.69
CA GLY A 350 -2.67 4.17 -9.65
C GLY A 350 -3.61 5.23 -9.08
N GLY A 351 -3.56 5.44 -7.76
CA GLY A 351 -4.17 6.59 -7.11
C GLY A 351 -3.42 7.91 -7.34
N PHE A 352 -3.96 9.01 -6.82
CA PHE A 352 -3.31 10.32 -6.94
C PHE A 352 -2.03 10.40 -6.09
N ARG A 353 -0.98 10.97 -6.66
CA ARG A 353 0.32 11.19 -6.00
C ARG A 353 0.44 12.60 -5.43
N GLY A 354 -0.21 13.56 -6.05
CA GLY A 354 0.01 14.99 -5.83
C GLY A 354 -1.13 15.69 -5.10
N MET A 355 -2.09 14.99 -4.51
CA MET A 355 -3.12 15.66 -3.68
C MET A 355 -2.47 16.38 -2.49
N PRO A 356 -2.96 17.58 -2.10
CA PRO A 356 -4.08 18.34 -2.68
C PRO A 356 -3.72 19.19 -3.92
N ASP A 357 -2.45 19.33 -4.27
CA ASP A 357 -1.98 20.16 -5.40
C ASP A 357 -2.55 19.73 -6.75
N THR A 358 -2.80 18.42 -6.93
CA THR A 358 -3.45 17.89 -8.13
C THR A 358 -4.86 18.47 -8.31
N ALA A 359 -5.63 18.63 -7.23
CA ALA A 359 -6.94 19.28 -7.31
C ALA A 359 -6.83 20.77 -7.69
N ALA A 360 -5.85 21.49 -7.13
CA ALA A 360 -5.58 22.88 -7.50
C ALA A 360 -5.18 23.00 -8.98
N ALA A 361 -4.33 22.09 -9.47
CA ALA A 361 -3.91 22.04 -10.87
C ALA A 361 -5.11 21.76 -11.80
N LEU A 362 -6.02 20.88 -11.41
CA LEU A 362 -7.23 20.58 -12.18
C LEU A 362 -8.19 21.77 -12.25
N LEU A 363 -8.35 22.53 -11.16
CA LEU A 363 -9.14 23.77 -11.18
C LEU A 363 -8.59 24.76 -12.21
N VAL A 364 -7.27 24.93 -12.26
CA VAL A 364 -6.62 25.79 -13.27
C VAL A 364 -6.76 25.21 -14.68
N ALA A 365 -6.54 23.89 -14.86
CA ALA A 365 -6.64 23.23 -16.15
C ALA A 365 -8.05 23.30 -16.75
N CYS A 366 -9.09 23.36 -15.93
CA CYS A 366 -10.48 23.55 -16.39
C CYS A 366 -10.86 25.02 -16.65
N GLY A 367 -9.98 25.97 -16.32
CA GLY A 367 -10.18 27.40 -16.60
C GLY A 367 -10.05 27.75 -18.09
N GLN A 368 -10.41 28.99 -18.46
CA GLN A 368 -10.45 29.42 -19.88
C GLN A 368 -9.09 29.31 -20.61
N GLY A 369 -7.97 29.41 -19.89
CA GLY A 369 -6.62 29.30 -20.46
C GLY A 369 -6.09 27.87 -20.58
N GLY A 370 -6.61 26.94 -19.77
CA GLY A 370 -5.92 25.70 -19.43
C GLY A 370 -4.70 25.94 -18.54
N LEU A 371 -4.01 24.85 -18.20
CA LEU A 371 -2.80 24.87 -17.39
C LEU A 371 -1.59 24.58 -18.27
N GLU A 372 -0.70 25.56 -18.44
CA GLU A 372 0.61 25.34 -19.03
C GLU A 372 1.54 24.68 -18.00
N PHE A 373 2.05 23.49 -18.31
CA PHE A 373 2.87 22.71 -17.39
C PHE A 373 4.00 21.93 -18.10
N PRO A 374 5.25 21.98 -17.61
CA PRO A 374 5.74 22.85 -16.53
C PRO A 374 5.66 24.33 -16.94
N PRO A 375 5.54 25.26 -15.98
CA PRO A 375 5.37 26.68 -16.26
C PRO A 375 6.56 27.21 -17.06
N ARG A 376 6.36 27.56 -18.33
CA ARG A 376 7.40 28.19 -19.15
C ARG A 376 7.45 29.68 -18.85
N ARG A 377 8.66 30.23 -18.79
CA ARG A 377 8.87 31.69 -18.87
C ARG A 377 9.12 32.09 -20.31
N ASP A 378 8.73 33.30 -20.66
CA ASP A 378 9.16 33.94 -21.90
C ASP A 378 10.65 34.33 -21.82
N GLY A 379 11.49 33.71 -22.65
CA GLY A 379 12.91 34.10 -22.84
C GLY A 379 13.84 32.95 -23.25
N PRO A 380 15.02 33.23 -23.87
CA PRO A 380 16.00 32.19 -24.17
C PRO A 380 16.81 31.79 -22.93
N GLY A 381 16.79 30.50 -22.55
CA GLY A 381 17.55 29.94 -21.42
C GLY A 381 16.73 29.66 -20.14
N THR A 382 15.46 29.31 -20.29
CA THR A 382 14.46 29.29 -19.22
C THR A 382 14.55 28.07 -18.31
N SER A 383 15.12 28.27 -17.12
CA SER A 383 15.00 27.35 -15.98
C SER A 383 13.69 27.60 -15.23
N ILE A 384 13.04 26.52 -14.78
CA ILE A 384 11.93 26.58 -13.81
C ILE A 384 12.45 27.28 -12.54
N ALA A 385 11.69 28.24 -12.03
CA ALA A 385 12.04 28.97 -10.81
C ALA A 385 11.60 28.16 -9.58
N VAL A 386 12.35 27.11 -9.28
CA VAL A 386 12.13 26.27 -8.09
C VAL A 386 12.38 27.12 -6.83
N PRO A 387 11.51 27.03 -5.80
CA PRO A 387 11.80 27.59 -4.48
C PRO A 387 13.17 27.13 -3.98
N HIS A 388 13.83 27.97 -3.20
CA HIS A 388 15.07 27.58 -2.53
C HIS A 388 14.76 27.15 -1.11
N ASP A 389 15.43 26.09 -0.66
CA ASP A 389 15.37 25.64 0.73
C ASP A 389 15.93 26.75 1.63
N PRO A 390 15.18 27.20 2.65
CA PRO A 390 15.59 28.30 3.52
C PRO A 390 16.80 28.00 4.40
N LEU A 391 17.11 26.72 4.64
CA LEU A 391 18.25 26.26 5.45
C LEU A 391 19.53 26.13 4.61
N THR A 392 19.42 25.59 3.39
CA THR A 392 20.59 25.29 2.55
C THR A 392 20.85 26.35 1.47
N GLY A 393 19.81 27.08 1.04
CA GLY A 393 19.87 28.02 -0.09
C GLY A 393 19.91 27.33 -1.46
N ASP A 394 19.89 26.00 -1.51
CA ASP A 394 19.84 25.20 -2.73
C ASP A 394 18.38 25.04 -3.22
N PRO A 395 18.14 24.61 -4.48
CA PRO A 395 16.80 24.31 -4.94
C PRO A 395 16.11 23.27 -4.05
N ASP A 396 14.90 23.59 -3.60
CA ASP A 396 14.13 22.76 -2.70
C ASP A 396 13.66 21.47 -3.42
N GLY A 397 14.24 20.35 -3.02
CA GLY A 397 13.92 19.02 -3.56
C GLY A 397 12.49 18.59 -3.26
N ALA A 398 11.93 18.96 -2.10
CA ALA A 398 10.56 18.65 -1.75
C ALA A 398 9.57 19.46 -2.60
N ALA A 399 9.86 20.75 -2.81
CA ALA A 399 9.09 21.61 -3.70
C ALA A 399 9.09 21.12 -5.16
N MET A 400 10.23 20.61 -5.66
CA MET A 400 10.28 19.93 -6.97
C MET A 400 9.50 18.62 -6.96
N GLY A 401 9.61 17.83 -5.89
CA GLY A 401 8.88 16.56 -5.74
C GLY A 401 7.37 16.74 -5.86
N ARG A 402 6.81 17.77 -5.22
CA ARG A 402 5.39 18.16 -5.36
C ARG A 402 5.00 18.40 -6.83
N MET A 403 5.80 19.18 -7.55
CA MET A 403 5.57 19.47 -8.98
C MET A 403 5.57 18.19 -9.84
N PHE A 404 6.52 17.28 -9.61
CA PHE A 404 6.59 16.02 -10.37
C PHE A 404 5.44 15.06 -10.07
N ARG A 405 4.96 15.02 -8.82
CA ARG A 405 3.77 14.23 -8.46
C ARG A 405 2.51 14.74 -9.18
N VAL A 406 2.31 16.06 -9.21
CA VAL A 406 1.21 16.69 -9.97
C VAL A 406 1.35 16.43 -11.47
N LEU A 407 2.56 16.55 -12.03
CA LEU A 407 2.79 16.25 -13.45
C LEU A 407 2.38 14.83 -13.80
N HIS A 408 2.81 13.85 -12.99
CA HIS A 408 2.45 12.46 -13.21
C HIS A 408 0.93 12.24 -13.15
N ASP A 409 0.24 12.88 -12.20
CA ASP A 409 -1.21 12.79 -12.11
C ASP A 409 -1.89 13.42 -13.34
N LEU A 410 -1.42 14.57 -13.82
CA LEU A 410 -1.94 15.21 -15.03
C LEU A 410 -1.71 14.37 -16.29
N GLU A 411 -0.53 13.74 -16.43
CA GLU A 411 -0.23 12.80 -17.50
C GLU A 411 -1.15 11.58 -17.45
N ASP A 412 -1.38 11.00 -16.27
CA ASP A 412 -2.28 9.86 -16.11
C ASP A 412 -3.73 10.21 -16.47
N LEU A 413 -4.19 11.41 -16.10
CA LEU A 413 -5.52 11.92 -16.43
C LEU A 413 -5.66 12.25 -17.92
N GLN A 414 -4.59 12.75 -18.54
CA GLN A 414 -4.55 12.99 -19.98
C GLN A 414 -4.60 11.67 -20.76
N HIS A 415 -3.79 10.69 -20.39
CA HIS A 415 -3.78 9.39 -21.05
C HIS A 415 -5.16 8.71 -20.96
N CYS A 416 -5.80 8.71 -19.79
CA CYS A 416 -7.12 8.10 -19.65
C CYS A 416 -8.25 8.92 -20.31
N GLY A 417 -7.97 10.14 -20.79
CA GLY A 417 -8.90 10.95 -21.58
C GLY A 417 -9.78 11.88 -20.75
N LEU A 418 -9.41 12.17 -19.51
CA LEU A 418 -10.05 13.20 -18.68
C LEU A 418 -9.56 14.60 -19.01
N LEU A 419 -8.28 14.72 -19.38
CA LEU A 419 -7.67 15.96 -19.84
C LEU A 419 -7.24 15.84 -21.30
N GLU A 420 -7.22 16.97 -21.99
CA GLU A 420 -6.54 17.13 -23.27
C GLU A 420 -5.20 17.83 -23.03
N GLU A 421 -4.14 17.42 -23.72
CA GLU A 421 -2.87 18.15 -23.75
C GLU A 421 -2.60 18.59 -25.18
N ALA A 422 -2.29 19.89 -25.34
CA ALA A 422 -1.83 20.43 -26.61
C ALA A 422 -0.79 21.54 -26.40
N ASN A 423 0.43 21.30 -26.88
CA ASN A 423 1.56 22.24 -26.84
C ASN A 423 2.06 22.59 -25.42
N GLY A 424 2.02 21.65 -24.50
CA GLY A 424 2.36 21.81 -23.08
C GLY A 424 1.24 22.38 -22.23
N VAL A 425 0.00 22.42 -22.75
CA VAL A 425 -1.16 22.98 -22.06
C VAL A 425 -2.20 21.90 -21.82
N TYR A 426 -2.45 21.59 -20.56
CA TYR A 426 -3.52 20.71 -20.10
C TYR A 426 -4.85 21.45 -20.05
N ARG A 427 -5.91 20.84 -20.58
CA ARG A 427 -7.27 21.39 -20.58
C ARG A 427 -8.26 20.35 -20.08
N GLY A 428 -9.03 20.75 -19.06
CA GLY A 428 -10.20 20.02 -18.59
C GLY A 428 -11.49 20.66 -19.09
N SER A 429 -12.59 19.90 -19.07
CA SER A 429 -13.91 20.41 -19.43
C SER A 429 -14.71 20.83 -18.19
N SER A 430 -15.82 21.54 -18.40
CA SER A 430 -16.74 21.88 -17.30
C SER A 430 -17.33 20.64 -16.62
N ALA A 431 -17.41 19.49 -17.31
CA ALA A 431 -17.81 18.23 -16.70
C ALA A 431 -16.80 17.74 -15.65
N VAL A 432 -15.51 17.92 -15.91
CA VAL A 432 -14.42 17.61 -14.96
C VAL A 432 -14.50 18.57 -13.77
N THR A 433 -14.75 19.87 -13.99
CA THR A 433 -14.94 20.84 -12.91
C THR A 433 -16.09 20.45 -11.99
N LEU A 434 -17.24 20.05 -12.55
CA LEU A 434 -18.41 19.62 -11.77
C LEU A 434 -18.09 18.41 -10.88
N ALA A 435 -17.40 17.40 -11.43
CA ALA A 435 -17.00 16.21 -10.68
C ALA A 435 -15.96 16.55 -9.59
N LEU A 436 -14.99 17.41 -9.90
CA LEU A 436 -13.96 17.87 -8.96
C LEU A 436 -14.55 18.67 -7.78
N VAL A 437 -15.54 19.51 -8.03
CA VAL A 437 -16.26 20.22 -6.94
C VAL A 437 -17.00 19.21 -6.05
N GLY A 438 -17.53 18.13 -6.61
CA GLY A 438 -18.11 17.03 -5.85
C GLY A 438 -17.09 16.33 -4.95
N LEU A 439 -15.89 16.09 -5.46
CA LEU A 439 -14.73 15.54 -4.73
C LEU A 439 -14.39 16.43 -3.52
N LEU A 440 -14.09 17.70 -3.77
CA LEU A 440 -13.61 18.65 -2.76
C LEU A 440 -14.65 18.96 -1.66
N ARG A 441 -15.95 18.81 -1.94
CA ARG A 441 -17.01 19.02 -0.95
C ARG A 441 -17.22 17.84 0.00
N ARG A 442 -16.64 16.68 -0.29
CA ARG A 442 -16.73 15.49 0.55
C ARG A 442 -15.72 15.53 1.70
N ASP A 443 -14.58 16.17 1.47
CA ASP A 443 -13.44 16.21 2.40
C ASP A 443 -13.39 17.46 3.29
N GLY A 444 -14.26 18.45 3.04
CA GLY A 444 -14.48 19.62 3.90
C GLY A 444 -15.78 19.52 4.68
#